data_AF-A0A2M8Z2T3-F1
#
_entry.id   AF-A0A2M8Z2T3-F1
#
_cell.length_a   1.000
_cell.length_b   1.000
_cell.length_c   1.000
_cell.angle_alpha   90.00
_cell.angle_beta   90.00
_cell.angle_gamma   90.00
#
_symmetry.space_group_name_H-M   'P 1'
#
loop_
_entity.id
_entity.type
_entity.pdbx_description
1 polymer ?
#
loop_
_entity_poly.entity_id
_entity_poly.type
_entity_poly.pdbx_seq_one_letter_code
_entity_poly.pdbx_strand_id
1 'polypeptide(L)' 'MAHPAWGCGSTDVQLIGGKTKTTLNLNPLKPFTLVNHKPAGKQKFMCNKCGKVWEQKI' A
#
# COMPACT_ATOMS: atom_id res chain seq x y z
N MET A 1 -0.11 -19.65 -21.63
CA MET A 1 0.81 -19.42 -20.51
C MET A 1 0.01 -19.63 -19.24
N ALA A 2 0.04 -20.84 -18.68
CA ALA A 2 -0.76 -21.23 -17.52
C ALA A 2 -0.09 -20.68 -16.26
N HIS A 3 -0.75 -19.76 -15.55
CA HIS A 3 -0.30 -19.32 -14.23
C HIS A 3 -1.09 -20.10 -13.17
N PRO A 4 -0.42 -20.74 -12.19
CA PRO A 4 -1.11 -21.53 -11.17
C PRO A 4 -2.00 -20.64 -10.32
N ALA A 5 -3.15 -21.18 -9.92
CA ALA A 5 -4.15 -20.57 -9.03
C ALA A 5 -3.67 -20.42 -7.57
N TRP A 6 -2.38 -20.14 -7.35
CA TRP A 6 -1.86 -19.77 -6.04
C TRP A 6 -1.88 -18.25 -5.91
N GLY A 7 -2.48 -17.78 -4.83
CA GLY A 7 -2.68 -16.36 -4.56
C GLY A 7 -1.41 -15.54 -4.76
N CYS A 8 -1.58 -14.29 -5.18
CA CYS A 8 -0.45 -13.40 -5.38
C CYS A 8 0.23 -13.12 -4.02
N GLY A 9 1.47 -13.56 -3.86
CA GLY A 9 2.24 -13.34 -2.63
C GLY A 9 2.58 -11.87 -2.46
N SER A 10 2.81 -11.43 -1.22
CA SER A 10 3.03 -10.02 -0.87
C SER A 10 4.16 -9.35 -1.66
N THR A 11 5.19 -10.12 -2.05
CA THR A 11 6.34 -9.66 -2.86
C THR A 11 5.99 -9.44 -4.34
N ASP A 12 4.91 -10.05 -4.81
CA ASP A 12 4.45 -9.98 -6.20
C ASP A 12 3.38 -8.88 -6.39
N VAL A 13 3.02 -8.19 -5.31
CA VAL A 13 2.01 -7.13 -5.31
C VAL A 13 2.69 -5.76 -5.36
N GLN A 14 2.28 -4.92 -6.31
CA GLN A 14 2.67 -3.52 -6.39
C GLN A 14 1.48 -2.60 -6.08
N LEU A 15 1.73 -1.53 -5.34
CA LEU A 15 0.78 -0.44 -5.15
C LEU A 15 0.75 0.41 -6.43
N ILE A 16 -0.35 0.37 -7.17
CA ILE A 16 -0.52 1.13 -8.43
C ILE A 16 -1.35 2.40 -8.25
N GLY A 17 -1.92 2.60 -7.06
CA GLY A 17 -2.65 3.82 -6.75
C GLY A 17 -3.17 3.84 -5.34
N GLY A 18 -3.33 5.03 -4.78
CA GLY A 18 -3.80 5.20 -3.41
C GLY A 18 -3.59 6.62 -2.96
N LYS A 19 -4.44 7.09 -2.04
CA LYS A 19 -4.21 8.38 -1.38
C LYS A 19 -3.43 8.12 -0.11
N THR A 20 -2.39 8.89 0.13
CA THR A 20 -1.66 8.89 1.40
C THR A 20 -1.88 10.25 2.06
N LYS A 21 -2.32 10.23 3.32
CA LYS A 21 -2.37 11.43 4.16
C LYS A 21 -1.03 11.56 4.86
N THR A 22 -0.36 12.68 4.63
CA THR A 22 0.84 13.07 5.37
C THR A 22 0.41 14.09 6.41
N THR A 23 0.64 13.78 7.68
CA THR A 23 0.33 14.67 8.80
C THR A 23 1.61 15.06 9.50
N LEU A 24 1.75 16.34 9.84
CA LEU A 24 2.86 16.79 10.67
C LEU A 24 2.69 16.21 12.07
N ASN A 25 3.75 15.59 12.61
CA ASN A 25 3.73 15.08 13.96
C ASN A 25 4.28 16.17 14.89
N LEU A 26 3.37 16.79 15.63
CA LEU A 26 3.64 17.89 16.54
C LEU A 26 4.01 17.41 17.95
N ASN A 27 4.29 16.13 18.15
CA ASN A 27 4.58 15.60 19.48
C ASN A 27 6.00 16.03 19.94
N PRO A 28 6.13 16.90 20.96
CA PRO A 28 7.44 17.37 21.42
C PRO A 28 8.30 16.25 22.04
N LEU A 29 7.68 15.14 22.45
CA LEU A 29 8.37 13.96 22.98
C LEU A 29 8.88 12.98 21.90
N LYS A 30 8.59 13.23 20.62
CA LYS A 30 9.13 12.46 19.48
C LYS A 30 9.78 13.38 18.45
N PRO A 31 10.94 13.97 18.78
CA PRO A 31 11.58 15.01 17.96
C PRO A 31 12.00 14.55 16.56
N PHE A 32 12.16 13.24 16.35
CA PHE A 32 12.62 12.68 15.07
C PHE A 32 11.49 12.19 14.16
N THR A 33 10.26 12.16 14.65
CA THR A 33 9.11 11.79 13.84
C THR A 33 8.46 13.09 13.38
N LEU A 34 8.94 13.69 12.28
CA LEU A 34 8.43 14.97 11.77
C LEU A 34 7.11 14.82 11.01
N VAL A 35 6.94 13.69 10.31
CA VAL A 35 5.79 13.42 9.46
C VAL A 35 5.28 12.00 9.66
N ASN A 36 3.96 11.86 9.71
CA ASN A 36 3.27 10.58 9.73
C ASN A 36 2.62 10.37 8.35
N HIS A 37 2.96 9.27 7.70
CA HIS A 37 2.28 8.84 6.48
C HIS A 37 1.27 7.75 6.81
N LYS A 38 -0.01 7.98 6.51
CA LYS A 38 -1.06 6.97 6.66
C LYS A 38 -1.81 6.79 5.35
N PRO A 39 -2.07 5.55 4.89
CA PRO A 39 -2.94 5.32 3.74
C PRO A 39 -4.33 5.87 4.06
N ALA A 40 -4.91 6.59 3.10
CA ALA A 40 -6.21 7.21 3.21
C ALA A 40 -7.15 6.56 2.20
N GLY A 41 -8.17 5.87 2.70
CA GLY A 41 -9.15 5.18 1.86
C GLY A 41 -8.63 3.86 1.28
N LYS A 42 -9.22 3.44 0.16
CA LYS A 42 -8.83 2.21 -0.53
C LYS A 42 -7.53 2.44 -1.31
N GLN A 43 -6.64 1.46 -1.22
CA GLN A 43 -5.40 1.37 -1.98
C GLN A 43 -5.61 0.36 -3.12
N LYS A 44 -5.12 0.69 -4.31
CA LYS A 44 -5.15 -0.15 -5.51
C LYS A 44 -3.85 -0.91 -5.64
N PHE A 45 -3.97 -2.22 -5.72
CA PHE A 45 -2.87 -3.15 -5.83
C PHE A 45 -2.95 -3.91 -7.15
N MET A 46 -1.80 -4.24 -7.70
CA MET A 46 -1.65 -5.06 -8.90
C MET A 46 -0.69 -6.21 -8.63
N CYS A 47 -1.08 -7.41 -9.02
CA CYS A 47 -0.20 -8.57 -9.04
C CYS A 47 0.67 -8.53 -10.30
N ASN A 48 2.00 -8.52 -10.15
CA ASN A 48 2.90 -8.52 -11.32
C ASN A 48 2.95 -9.88 -12.02
N LYS A 49 2.61 -10.95 -11.29
CA LYS A 49 2.60 -12.31 -11.86
C LYS A 49 1.38 -12.56 -12.74
N CYS A 50 0.19 -12.09 -12.36
CA CYS A 50 -1.05 -12.41 -13.08
C CYS A 50 -1.82 -11.19 -13.59
N GLY A 51 -1.34 -9.97 -13.33
CA GLY A 51 -1.99 -8.73 -13.73
C GLY A 51 -3.28 -8.41 -12.98
N LYS A 52 -3.68 -9.23 -11.99
CA LYS A 52 -4.91 -9.00 -11.21
C LYS A 52 -4.81 -7.68 -10.46
N VAL A 53 -5.82 -6.83 -10.60
CA VAL A 53 -5.95 -5.56 -9.88
C VAL A 53 -7.07 -5.67 -8.84
N TRP A 54 -6.83 -5.20 -7.62
CA TRP A 54 -7.84 -5.12 -6.58
C TRP A 54 -7.67 -3.89 -5.70
N GLU A 55 -8.74 -3.54 -5.01
CA GLU A 55 -8.75 -2.45 -4.03
C GLU A 55 -8.89 -3.00 -2.62
N GLN A 56 -8.04 -2.56 -1.70
CA GLN A 56 -8.11 -2.94 -0.29
C GLN A 56 -7.84 -1.74 0.61
N LYS A 57 -8.55 -1.66 1.74
CA LYS A 57 -8.26 -0.68 2.78
C LYS A 57 -7.21 -1.29 3.72
N ILE A 58 -6.07 -0.62 3.85
CA ILE A 58 -4.98 -0.94 4.78
C ILE A 58 -5.24 -0.21 6.11
#